data_AF-A0A7J8JF97-F1
#
_entry.id   AF-A0A7J8JF97-F1
#
_cell.length_a   1.000
_cell.length_b   1.000
_cell.length_c   1.000
_cell.angle_alpha   90.00
_cell.angle_beta   90.00
_cell.angle_gamma   90.00
#
_symmetry.space_group_name_H-M   'P 1'
#
loop_
_entity.id
_entity.type
_entity.pdbx_description
1 polymer ?
#
loop_
_entity_poly.entity_id
_entity_poly.type
_entity_poly.pdbx_seq_one_letter_code
_entity_poly.pdbx_strand_id
1 'polypeptide(L)'
;MSYPFLLAQVQALEQRNRLLETRWSFLQGQGSTAFDLGHLYEKYQGRLQDELCKVSQERGQLEANLLQMLEKVEEFRIRYEDEISKRTDMEFTFVQLKKDLDAECLRRTELETKLKGLQSFVELMKTIYEQELKELAAQVKDVSVTVGMDSRCHIDLSGIVEEVKAQYDAIAARSLEEAEAYSRSKLEEQAAYSAEFGKSLQNSRSEIADLNVRIQKLRSQILSIKSHCLKLEENIKEAQEQGELAFQDAKAKLAQLEDALHQAKKDMARQLREYQELMNTKLALDIEIATYRKLVEGEESRMDLPSAAMVSTVQSRPRTVASKSHLSRVPSRKKKNGRGHVIKVTEMSEKFFLQESEASE
;
A
#
# COMPACT_ATOMS: atom_id res chain seq x y z
N MET A 1 111.53 -20.26 15.38
CA MET A 1 110.99 -20.65 14.06
C MET A 1 109.49 -20.95 14.16
N SER A 2 108.60 -19.94 14.31
CA SER A 2 107.15 -20.20 14.43
C SER A 2 106.27 -19.07 13.86
N TYR A 3 106.63 -17.82 14.13
CA TYR A 3 105.92 -16.63 13.60
C TYR A 3 105.65 -16.61 12.07
N PRO A 4 106.61 -16.91 11.16
CA PRO A 4 106.33 -16.81 9.72
C PRO A 4 105.35 -17.87 9.20
N PHE A 5 105.26 -19.04 9.84
CA PHE A 5 104.28 -20.08 9.47
C PHE A 5 102.86 -19.66 9.84
N LEU A 6 102.68 -19.10 11.04
CA LEU A 6 101.40 -18.56 11.50
C LEU A 6 100.93 -17.38 10.62
N LEU A 7 101.84 -16.50 10.21
CA LEU A 7 101.51 -15.36 9.32
C LEU A 7 101.03 -15.83 7.94
N ALA A 8 101.70 -16.83 7.34
CA ALA A 8 101.26 -17.42 6.07
C ALA A 8 99.89 -18.11 6.17
N GLN A 9 99.62 -18.77 7.30
CA GLN A 9 98.32 -19.40 7.57
C GLN A 9 97.20 -18.36 7.74
N VAL A 10 97.47 -17.23 8.41
CA VAL A 10 96.52 -16.10 8.52
C VAL A 10 96.24 -15.50 7.14
N GLN A 11 97.25 -15.22 6.32
CA GLN A 11 97.05 -14.69 4.97
C GLN A 11 96.26 -15.64 4.05
N ALA A 12 96.49 -16.95 4.13
CA ALA A 12 95.71 -17.94 3.39
C ALA A 12 94.24 -17.97 3.84
N LEU A 13 93.97 -17.80 5.14
CA LEU A 13 92.62 -17.69 5.68
C LEU A 13 91.94 -16.36 5.30
N GLU A 14 92.67 -15.24 5.28
CA GLU A 14 92.15 -13.95 4.80
C GLU A 14 91.77 -14.00 3.32
N GLN A 15 92.63 -14.57 2.46
CA GLN A 15 92.32 -14.74 1.03
C GLN A 15 91.10 -15.65 0.82
N ARG A 16 90.96 -16.72 1.62
CA ARG A 16 89.80 -17.59 1.61
C ARG A 16 88.53 -16.87 2.09
N ASN A 17 88.61 -16.05 3.15
CA ASN A 17 87.47 -15.26 3.63
C ASN A 17 87.05 -14.23 2.59
N ARG A 18 87.97 -13.50 1.95
CA ARG A 18 87.62 -12.57 0.85
C ARG A 18 86.96 -13.26 -0.34
N LEU A 19 87.37 -14.49 -0.67
CA LEU A 19 86.70 -15.32 -1.69
C LEU A 19 85.31 -15.80 -1.26
N LEU A 20 85.10 -16.05 0.04
CA LEU A 20 83.79 -16.39 0.59
C LEU A 20 82.87 -15.17 0.67
N GLU A 21 83.38 -13.99 1.04
CA GLU A 21 82.65 -12.72 1.10
C GLU A 21 82.20 -12.25 -0.30
N THR A 22 83.08 -12.35 -1.30
CA THR A 22 82.74 -12.02 -2.70
C THR A 22 81.75 -13.02 -3.29
N ARG A 23 81.87 -14.31 -2.97
CA ARG A 23 80.88 -15.32 -3.36
C ARG A 23 79.55 -15.17 -2.62
N TRP A 24 79.58 -14.77 -1.35
CA TRP A 24 78.40 -14.49 -0.53
C TRP A 24 77.62 -13.28 -1.07
N SER A 25 78.29 -12.15 -1.30
CA SER A 25 77.66 -10.95 -1.85
C SER A 25 77.09 -11.17 -3.26
N PHE A 26 77.77 -11.97 -4.09
CA PHE A 26 77.26 -12.37 -5.40
C PHE A 26 76.00 -13.26 -5.30
N LEU A 27 75.99 -14.26 -4.42
CA LEU A 27 74.80 -15.10 -4.18
C LEU A 27 73.65 -14.32 -3.54
N GLN A 28 73.95 -13.38 -2.65
CA GLN A 28 72.96 -12.47 -2.05
C GLN A 28 72.36 -11.53 -3.11
N GLY A 29 73.16 -11.09 -4.09
CA GLY A 29 72.69 -10.34 -5.26
C GLY A 29 71.82 -11.16 -6.23
N GLN A 30 72.06 -12.47 -6.36
CA GLN A 30 71.19 -13.36 -7.16
C GLN A 30 69.92 -13.79 -6.41
N GLY A 31 69.96 -13.91 -5.09
CA GLY A 31 68.84 -14.39 -4.27
C GLY A 31 67.61 -13.48 -4.19
N SER A 32 67.66 -12.28 -4.79
CA SER A 32 66.62 -11.25 -4.66
C SER A 32 65.81 -10.96 -5.94
N THR A 33 65.79 -11.85 -6.93
CA THR A 33 64.60 -11.96 -7.80
C THR A 33 63.49 -12.66 -7.02
N ALA A 34 62.99 -12.00 -5.97
CA ALA A 34 61.75 -12.39 -5.32
C ALA A 34 60.65 -12.30 -6.40
N PHE A 35 60.13 -13.45 -6.82
CA PHE A 35 58.94 -13.49 -7.66
C PHE A 35 57.87 -12.67 -6.95
N ASP A 36 57.26 -11.71 -7.66
CA ASP A 36 56.32 -10.72 -7.12
C ASP A 36 54.94 -11.37 -6.85
N LEU A 37 54.98 -12.39 -6.02
CA LEU A 37 53.88 -13.26 -5.65
C LEU A 37 52.87 -12.51 -4.78
N GLY A 38 53.35 -11.53 -3.99
CA GLY A 38 52.52 -10.61 -3.22
C GLY A 38 51.57 -9.82 -4.12
N HIS A 39 52.07 -9.15 -5.15
CA HIS A 39 51.26 -8.40 -6.12
C HIS A 39 50.35 -9.29 -6.99
N LEU A 40 50.75 -10.55 -7.25
CA LEU A 40 49.85 -11.53 -7.89
C LEU A 40 48.70 -11.94 -6.97
N TYR A 41 48.97 -12.17 -5.68
CA TYR A 41 47.92 -12.41 -4.68
C TYR A 41 47.04 -11.19 -4.47
N GLU A 42 47.60 -9.98 -4.40
CA GLU A 42 46.86 -8.73 -4.26
C GLU A 42 45.92 -8.49 -5.46
N LYS A 43 46.38 -8.75 -6.70
CA LYS A 43 45.52 -8.75 -7.91
C LYS A 43 44.46 -9.84 -7.92
N TYR A 44 44.71 -10.98 -7.29
CA TYR A 44 43.70 -12.05 -7.17
C TYR A 44 42.66 -11.69 -6.11
N GLN A 45 43.10 -11.18 -4.95
CA GLN A 45 42.27 -10.69 -3.86
C GLN A 45 41.41 -9.51 -4.29
N GLY A 46 41.98 -8.52 -5.02
CA GLY A 46 41.24 -7.40 -5.58
C GLY A 46 40.14 -7.84 -6.55
N ARG A 47 40.43 -8.81 -7.44
CA ARG A 47 39.40 -9.40 -8.31
C ARG A 47 38.30 -10.12 -7.52
N LEU A 48 38.65 -10.87 -6.48
CA LEU A 48 37.65 -11.50 -5.61
C LEU A 48 36.79 -10.48 -4.85
N GLN A 49 37.39 -9.36 -4.42
CA GLN A 49 36.66 -8.25 -3.80
C GLN A 49 35.73 -7.56 -4.82
N ASP A 50 36.18 -7.30 -6.04
CA ASP A 50 35.36 -6.74 -7.12
C ASP A 50 34.16 -7.66 -7.46
N GLU A 51 34.38 -8.97 -7.59
CA GLU A 51 33.27 -9.92 -7.82
C GLU A 51 32.32 -10.00 -6.62
N LEU A 52 32.83 -9.99 -5.38
CA LEU A 52 32.00 -9.96 -4.17
C LEU A 52 31.15 -8.68 -4.09
N CYS A 53 31.72 -7.53 -4.48
CA CYS A 53 30.98 -6.26 -4.56
C CYS A 53 29.88 -6.30 -5.62
N LYS A 54 30.14 -6.85 -6.82
CA LYS A 54 29.11 -7.03 -7.87
C LYS A 54 27.98 -7.93 -7.39
N VAL A 55 28.31 -9.11 -6.86
CA VAL A 55 27.30 -10.07 -6.36
C VAL A 55 26.50 -9.46 -5.20
N SER A 56 27.13 -8.68 -4.32
CA SER A 56 26.43 -7.96 -3.24
C SER A 56 25.48 -6.88 -3.77
N GLN A 57 25.88 -6.16 -4.83
CA GLN A 57 25.04 -5.15 -5.49
C GLN A 57 23.86 -5.80 -6.23
N GLU A 58 24.11 -6.87 -6.99
CA GLU A 58 23.08 -7.66 -7.67
C GLU A 58 22.09 -8.26 -6.67
N ARG A 59 22.57 -8.80 -5.55
CA ARG A 59 21.73 -9.29 -4.45
C ARG A 59 20.84 -8.18 -3.90
N GLY A 60 21.41 -7.01 -3.55
CA GLY A 60 20.62 -5.87 -3.05
C GLY A 60 19.60 -5.35 -4.06
N GLN A 61 19.91 -5.38 -5.35
CA GLN A 61 18.96 -5.03 -6.42
C GLN A 61 17.84 -6.07 -6.56
N LEU A 62 18.14 -7.36 -6.43
CA LEU A 62 17.14 -8.43 -6.42
C LEU A 62 16.25 -8.37 -5.17
N GLU A 63 16.82 -8.10 -4.00
CA GLU A 63 16.10 -7.89 -2.73
C GLU A 63 15.13 -6.70 -2.85
N ALA A 64 15.57 -5.56 -3.41
CA ALA A 64 14.70 -4.41 -3.66
C ALA A 64 13.58 -4.70 -4.67
N ASN A 65 13.88 -5.41 -5.76
CA ASN A 65 12.88 -5.82 -6.75
C ASN A 65 11.86 -6.81 -6.15
N LEU A 66 12.30 -7.73 -5.28
CA LEU A 66 11.43 -8.67 -4.58
C LEU A 66 10.48 -7.93 -3.62
N LEU A 67 11.00 -7.00 -2.82
CA LEU A 67 10.18 -6.17 -1.94
C LEU A 67 9.13 -5.37 -2.72
N GLN A 68 9.53 -4.72 -3.83
CA GLN A 68 8.58 -3.98 -4.68
C GLN A 68 7.51 -4.89 -5.31
N MET A 69 7.85 -6.13 -5.64
CA MET A 69 6.88 -7.10 -6.17
C MET A 69 5.91 -7.56 -5.08
N LEU A 70 6.42 -7.84 -3.87
CA LEU A 70 5.58 -8.21 -2.71
C LEU A 70 4.62 -7.08 -2.31
N GLU A 71 5.09 -5.84 -2.29
CA GLU A 71 4.26 -4.64 -2.06
C GLU A 71 3.11 -4.57 -3.07
N LYS A 72 3.39 -4.70 -4.37
CA LYS A 72 2.35 -4.72 -5.42
C LYS A 72 1.38 -5.89 -5.27
N VAL A 73 1.86 -7.09 -4.91
CA VAL A 73 1.00 -8.26 -4.68
C VAL A 73 0.06 -8.01 -3.50
N GLU A 74 0.55 -7.37 -2.44
CA GLU A 74 -0.27 -6.99 -1.27
C GLU A 74 -1.27 -5.88 -1.62
N GLU A 75 -0.88 -4.86 -2.38
CA GLU A 75 -1.81 -3.85 -2.93
C GLU A 75 -2.91 -4.48 -3.80
N PHE A 76 -2.60 -5.52 -4.57
CA PHE A 76 -3.61 -6.26 -5.33
C PHE A 76 -4.49 -7.11 -4.41
N ARG A 77 -3.92 -7.80 -3.41
CA ARG A 77 -4.67 -8.59 -2.42
C ARG A 77 -5.71 -7.74 -1.70
N ILE A 78 -5.30 -6.59 -1.16
CA ILE A 78 -6.21 -5.64 -0.48
C ILE A 78 -7.31 -5.17 -1.44
N ARG A 79 -6.99 -4.79 -2.68
CA ARG A 79 -7.99 -4.38 -3.68
C ARG A 79 -8.98 -5.49 -4.04
N TYR A 80 -8.53 -6.75 -4.10
CA TYR A 80 -9.43 -7.89 -4.33
C TYR A 80 -10.34 -8.13 -3.13
N GLU A 81 -9.83 -8.02 -1.90
CA GLU A 81 -10.63 -8.16 -0.66
C GLU A 81 -11.68 -7.05 -0.54
N ASP A 82 -11.32 -5.80 -0.85
CA ASP A 82 -12.25 -4.66 -0.95
C ASP A 82 -13.34 -4.90 -2.00
N GLU A 83 -12.99 -5.41 -3.18
CA GLU A 83 -13.95 -5.64 -4.27
C GLU A 83 -14.88 -6.83 -3.99
N ILE A 84 -14.36 -7.88 -3.34
CA ILE A 84 -15.19 -8.98 -2.82
C ILE A 84 -16.18 -8.45 -1.79
N SER A 85 -15.73 -7.60 -0.85
CA SER A 85 -16.60 -7.03 0.18
C SER A 85 -17.72 -6.16 -0.42
N LYS A 86 -17.37 -5.23 -1.34
CA LYS A 86 -18.36 -4.43 -2.08
C LYS A 86 -19.33 -5.30 -2.87
N ARG A 87 -18.84 -6.36 -3.52
CA ARG A 87 -19.68 -7.32 -4.24
C ARG A 87 -20.66 -8.01 -3.28
N THR A 88 -20.22 -8.46 -2.11
CA THR A 88 -21.12 -9.09 -1.14
C THR A 88 -22.16 -8.12 -0.59
N ASP A 89 -21.84 -6.83 -0.41
CA ASP A 89 -22.81 -5.80 -0.01
C ASP A 89 -23.84 -5.54 -1.13
N MET A 90 -23.41 -5.49 -2.39
CA MET A 90 -24.30 -5.35 -3.54
C MET A 90 -25.18 -6.60 -3.73
N GLU A 91 -24.65 -7.80 -3.55
CA GLU A 91 -25.43 -9.05 -3.59
C GLU A 91 -26.44 -9.12 -2.43
N PHE A 92 -26.06 -8.70 -1.22
CA PHE A 92 -26.97 -8.62 -0.08
C PHE A 92 -28.12 -7.65 -0.32
N THR A 93 -27.82 -6.42 -0.79
CA THR A 93 -28.87 -5.43 -1.11
C THR A 93 -29.75 -5.86 -2.28
N PHE A 94 -29.20 -6.54 -3.30
CA PHE A 94 -29.96 -7.14 -4.39
C PHE A 94 -30.92 -8.25 -3.89
N VAL A 95 -30.44 -9.15 -3.02
CA VAL A 95 -31.28 -10.20 -2.41
C VAL A 95 -32.39 -9.60 -1.55
N GLN A 96 -32.13 -8.50 -0.83
CA GLN A 96 -33.17 -7.80 -0.08
C GLN A 96 -34.20 -7.15 -1.01
N LEU A 97 -33.78 -6.38 -2.01
CA LEU A 97 -34.65 -5.78 -3.01
C LEU A 97 -35.51 -6.83 -3.75
N LYS A 98 -34.97 -8.02 -3.99
CA LYS A 98 -35.72 -9.13 -4.57
C LYS A 98 -36.83 -9.62 -3.63
N LYS A 99 -36.55 -9.80 -2.33
CA LYS A 99 -37.57 -10.17 -1.34
C LYS A 99 -38.67 -9.11 -1.24
N ASP A 100 -38.29 -7.84 -1.26
CA ASP A 100 -39.23 -6.72 -1.18
C ASP A 100 -40.12 -6.66 -2.44
N LEU A 101 -39.54 -6.91 -3.62
CA LEU A 101 -40.27 -7.03 -4.89
C LEU A 101 -41.21 -8.26 -4.92
N ASP A 102 -40.78 -9.41 -4.39
CA ASP A 102 -41.59 -10.61 -4.30
C ASP A 102 -42.78 -10.37 -3.34
N ALA A 103 -42.56 -9.69 -2.21
CA ALA A 103 -43.61 -9.30 -1.26
C ALA A 103 -44.63 -8.32 -1.87
N GLU A 104 -44.17 -7.30 -2.60
CA GLU A 104 -45.05 -6.36 -3.31
C GLU A 104 -45.80 -7.04 -4.47
N CYS A 105 -45.18 -8.01 -5.16
CA CYS A 105 -45.87 -8.83 -6.15
C CYS A 105 -47.00 -9.66 -5.53
N LEU A 106 -46.76 -10.30 -4.39
CA LEU A 106 -47.80 -11.03 -3.65
C LEU A 106 -48.94 -10.07 -3.24
N ARG A 107 -48.62 -8.95 -2.58
CA ARG A 107 -49.60 -7.92 -2.18
C ARG A 107 -50.42 -7.40 -3.36
N ARG A 108 -49.79 -7.19 -4.52
CA ARG A 108 -50.49 -6.82 -5.77
C ARG A 108 -51.46 -7.92 -6.19
N THR A 109 -51.04 -9.19 -6.24
CA THR A 109 -51.93 -10.30 -6.63
C THR A 109 -53.12 -10.48 -5.68
N GLU A 110 -52.93 -10.27 -4.37
CA GLU A 110 -54.03 -10.26 -3.40
C GLU A 110 -55.03 -9.12 -3.63
N LEU A 111 -54.56 -7.93 -4.03
CA LEU A 111 -55.43 -6.82 -4.38
C LEU A 111 -56.15 -7.06 -5.70
N GLU A 112 -55.48 -7.67 -6.69
CA GLU A 112 -56.10 -8.06 -7.96
C GLU A 112 -57.18 -9.14 -7.77
N THR A 113 -57.03 -10.10 -6.87
CA THR A 113 -58.08 -11.09 -6.55
C THR A 113 -59.25 -10.47 -5.78
N LYS A 114 -58.98 -9.59 -4.79
CA LYS A 114 -60.02 -8.82 -4.10
C LYS A 114 -60.82 -7.93 -5.06
N LEU A 115 -60.14 -7.26 -6.00
CA LEU A 115 -60.77 -6.44 -7.05
C LEU A 115 -61.68 -7.30 -7.95
N LYS A 116 -61.20 -8.46 -8.42
CA LYS A 116 -62.01 -9.39 -9.24
C LYS A 116 -63.23 -9.93 -8.48
N GLY A 117 -63.09 -10.22 -7.18
CA GLY A 117 -64.21 -10.63 -6.33
C GLY A 117 -65.25 -9.53 -6.10
N LEU A 118 -64.81 -8.27 -5.97
CA LEU A 118 -65.72 -7.11 -5.92
C LEU A 118 -66.41 -6.86 -7.27
N GLN A 119 -65.71 -7.05 -8.39
CA GLN A 119 -66.28 -6.94 -9.73
C GLN A 119 -67.37 -7.99 -9.96
N SER A 120 -67.11 -9.27 -9.67
CA SER A 120 -68.11 -10.33 -9.83
C SER A 120 -69.30 -10.18 -8.86
N PHE A 121 -69.08 -9.65 -7.65
CA PHE A 121 -70.17 -9.29 -6.75
C PHE A 121 -71.05 -8.16 -7.30
N VAL A 122 -70.45 -7.11 -7.88
CA VAL A 122 -71.21 -6.02 -8.53
C VAL A 122 -71.97 -6.51 -9.77
N GLU A 123 -71.39 -7.43 -10.54
CA GLU A 123 -72.07 -8.09 -11.66
C GLU A 123 -73.26 -8.95 -11.19
N LEU A 124 -73.08 -9.75 -10.14
CA LEU A 124 -74.16 -10.53 -9.52
C LEU A 124 -75.30 -9.65 -9.02
N MET A 125 -74.99 -8.56 -8.31
CA MET A 125 -76.02 -7.63 -7.83
C MET A 125 -76.80 -7.00 -8.98
N LYS A 126 -76.13 -6.65 -10.10
CA LYS A 126 -76.82 -6.17 -11.31
C LYS A 126 -77.76 -7.23 -11.90
N THR A 127 -77.31 -8.48 -12.03
CA THR A 127 -78.17 -9.54 -12.60
C THR A 127 -79.36 -9.85 -11.71
N ILE A 128 -79.20 -9.79 -10.37
CA ILE A 128 -80.32 -9.93 -9.41
C ILE A 128 -81.33 -8.79 -9.59
N TYR A 129 -80.90 -7.52 -9.57
CA TYR A 129 -81.82 -6.39 -9.76
C TYR A 129 -82.50 -6.39 -11.13
N GLU A 130 -81.80 -6.81 -12.20
CA GLU A 130 -82.42 -7.01 -13.51
C GLU A 130 -83.44 -8.16 -13.53
N GLN A 131 -83.30 -9.17 -12.68
CA GLN A 131 -84.24 -10.27 -12.53
C GLN A 131 -85.49 -9.81 -11.74
N GLU A 132 -85.29 -9.18 -10.59
CA GLU A 132 -86.36 -8.62 -9.74
C GLU A 132 -87.22 -7.61 -10.52
N LEU A 133 -86.60 -6.72 -11.30
CA LEU A 133 -87.34 -5.77 -12.16
C LEU A 133 -88.20 -6.47 -13.23
N LYS A 134 -87.76 -7.61 -13.77
CA LYS A 134 -88.57 -8.40 -14.71
C LYS A 134 -89.73 -9.10 -14.00
N GLU A 135 -89.51 -9.60 -12.79
CA GLU A 135 -90.53 -10.25 -11.97
C GLU A 135 -91.61 -9.27 -11.49
N LEU A 136 -91.24 -8.10 -10.96
CA LEU A 136 -92.20 -7.04 -10.62
C LEU A 136 -92.99 -6.58 -11.87
N ALA A 137 -92.33 -6.43 -13.02
CA ALA A 137 -93.00 -6.06 -14.27
C ALA A 137 -93.94 -7.16 -14.84
N ALA A 138 -93.79 -8.41 -14.40
CA ALA A 138 -94.75 -9.48 -14.67
C ALA A 138 -95.90 -9.46 -13.65
N GLN A 139 -95.58 -9.35 -12.35
CA GLN A 139 -96.56 -9.36 -11.27
C GLN A 139 -97.57 -8.19 -11.35
N VAL A 140 -97.13 -7.01 -11.80
CA VAL A 140 -98.03 -5.85 -12.07
C VAL A 140 -99.06 -6.15 -13.18
N LYS A 141 -98.79 -7.10 -14.08
CA LYS A 141 -99.75 -7.52 -15.11
C LYS A 141 -100.74 -8.55 -14.58
N ASP A 142 -100.29 -9.47 -13.72
CA ASP A 142 -101.15 -10.54 -13.18
C ASP A 142 -102.12 -10.06 -12.09
N VAL A 143 -101.77 -9.01 -11.34
CA VAL A 143 -102.59 -8.48 -10.23
C VAL A 143 -103.81 -7.66 -10.70
N SER A 144 -104.05 -7.51 -12.01
CA SER A 144 -105.21 -6.78 -12.54
C SER A 144 -106.57 -7.51 -12.42
N VAL A 145 -106.67 -8.59 -11.63
CA VAL A 145 -107.88 -9.40 -11.47
C VAL A 145 -108.64 -8.99 -10.20
N THR A 146 -109.79 -8.33 -10.37
CA THR A 146 -110.69 -7.95 -9.28
C THR A 146 -111.39 -9.18 -8.67
N VAL A 147 -111.08 -9.49 -7.41
CA VAL A 147 -111.75 -10.56 -6.65
C VAL A 147 -112.72 -9.93 -5.63
N GLY A 148 -114.03 -10.14 -5.84
CA GLY A 148 -115.04 -9.83 -4.84
C GLY A 148 -115.22 -11.00 -3.89
N MET A 149 -114.93 -10.81 -2.60
CA MET A 149 -115.18 -11.79 -1.54
C MET A 149 -116.46 -11.42 -0.77
N ASP A 150 -117.51 -12.23 -0.94
CA ASP A 150 -118.58 -12.34 0.05
C ASP A 150 -118.07 -13.17 1.24
N SER A 151 -118.38 -12.75 2.47
CA SER A 151 -118.01 -13.50 3.68
C SER A 151 -119.03 -13.28 4.79
N ARG A 152 -120.07 -14.13 4.81
CA ARG A 152 -121.02 -14.23 5.92
C ARG A 152 -120.61 -15.34 6.89
N CYS A 153 -119.58 -15.07 7.69
CA CYS A 153 -119.24 -15.89 8.85
C CYS A 153 -119.37 -15.02 10.11
N HIS A 154 -120.24 -15.41 11.04
CA HIS A 154 -120.35 -14.75 12.34
C HIS A 154 -119.19 -15.21 13.23
N ILE A 155 -118.03 -14.59 13.01
CA ILE A 155 -116.82 -14.73 13.81
C ILE A 155 -116.99 -13.88 15.09
N ASP A 156 -116.56 -14.38 16.26
CA ASP A 156 -116.46 -13.54 17.47
C ASP A 156 -115.30 -12.55 17.29
N LEU A 157 -115.66 -11.40 16.70
CA LEU A 157 -114.75 -10.31 16.42
C LEU A 157 -114.19 -9.69 17.70
N SER A 158 -114.89 -9.79 18.84
CA SER A 158 -114.47 -9.18 20.11
C SER A 158 -113.19 -9.83 20.63
N GLY A 159 -113.24 -11.15 20.92
CA GLY A 159 -112.09 -11.87 21.49
C GLY A 159 -110.89 -11.90 20.54
N ILE A 160 -111.13 -12.06 19.25
CA ILE A 160 -110.06 -12.04 18.24
C ILE A 160 -109.44 -10.64 18.12
N VAL A 161 -110.22 -9.55 18.18
CA VAL A 161 -109.66 -8.19 18.17
C VAL A 161 -108.87 -7.90 19.45
N GLU A 162 -109.26 -8.41 20.61
CA GLU A 162 -108.49 -8.25 21.85
C GLU A 162 -107.18 -9.05 21.84
N GLU A 163 -107.19 -10.31 21.39
CA GLU A 163 -105.96 -11.10 21.28
C GLU A 163 -105.02 -10.56 20.18
N VAL A 164 -105.58 -10.15 19.02
CA VAL A 164 -104.80 -9.49 17.97
C VAL A 164 -104.18 -8.18 18.47
N LYS A 165 -104.91 -7.36 19.25
CA LYS A 165 -104.34 -6.17 19.91
C LYS A 165 -103.20 -6.54 20.85
N ALA A 166 -103.39 -7.51 21.74
CA ALA A 166 -102.35 -7.95 22.67
C ALA A 166 -101.09 -8.47 21.95
N GLN A 167 -101.26 -9.18 20.82
CA GLN A 167 -100.14 -9.59 19.98
C GLN A 167 -99.47 -8.40 19.28
N TYR A 168 -100.22 -7.42 18.75
CA TYR A 168 -99.67 -6.20 18.18
C TYR A 168 -98.91 -5.36 19.21
N ASP A 169 -99.44 -5.19 20.42
CA ASP A 169 -98.79 -4.46 21.50
C ASP A 169 -97.48 -5.16 21.94
N ALA A 170 -97.48 -6.49 22.02
CA ALA A 170 -96.28 -7.29 22.29
C ALA A 170 -95.24 -7.24 21.15
N ILE A 171 -95.68 -7.19 19.89
CA ILE A 171 -94.80 -7.02 18.72
C ILE A 171 -94.22 -5.59 18.72
N ALA A 172 -95.04 -4.58 18.93
CA ALA A 172 -94.60 -3.18 18.99
C ALA A 172 -93.61 -2.93 20.12
N ALA A 173 -93.83 -3.51 21.30
CA ALA A 173 -92.90 -3.45 22.42
C ALA A 173 -91.55 -4.12 22.09
N ARG A 174 -91.57 -5.32 21.48
CA ARG A 174 -90.33 -5.99 21.04
C ARG A 174 -89.61 -5.19 19.95
N SER A 175 -90.31 -4.67 18.95
CA SER A 175 -89.69 -3.86 17.89
C SER A 175 -89.11 -2.54 18.42
N LEU A 176 -89.71 -1.95 19.47
CA LEU A 176 -89.11 -0.80 20.18
C LEU A 176 -87.82 -1.22 20.89
N GLU A 177 -87.84 -2.31 21.65
CA GLU A 177 -86.67 -2.82 22.39
C GLU A 177 -85.53 -3.22 21.45
N GLU A 178 -85.84 -3.90 20.34
CA GLU A 178 -84.90 -4.25 19.27
C GLU A 178 -84.30 -3.01 18.58
N ALA A 179 -85.12 -1.99 18.29
CA ALA A 179 -84.66 -0.73 17.71
C ALA A 179 -83.77 0.08 18.68
N GLU A 180 -84.10 0.10 19.97
CA GLU A 180 -83.25 0.69 21.00
C GLU A 180 -81.94 -0.08 21.18
N ALA A 181 -81.99 -1.42 21.22
CA ALA A 181 -80.80 -2.27 21.34
C ALA A 181 -79.87 -2.12 20.13
N TYR A 182 -80.43 -2.08 18.92
CA TYR A 182 -79.69 -1.79 17.68
C TYR A 182 -79.04 -0.40 17.73
N SER A 183 -79.77 0.62 18.18
CA SER A 183 -79.26 1.99 18.30
C SER A 183 -78.15 2.10 19.35
N ARG A 184 -78.31 1.46 20.52
CA ARG A 184 -77.27 1.37 21.56
C ARG A 184 -76.01 0.68 21.03
N SER A 185 -76.16 -0.49 20.39
CA SER A 185 -75.06 -1.25 19.80
C SER A 185 -74.31 -0.43 18.74
N LYS A 186 -75.01 0.31 17.87
CA LYS A 186 -74.37 1.18 16.88
C LYS A 186 -73.61 2.37 17.49
N LEU A 187 -74.12 2.94 18.58
CA LEU A 187 -73.41 3.99 19.33
C LEU A 187 -72.16 3.44 20.03
N GLU A 188 -72.24 2.24 20.62
CA GLU A 188 -71.09 1.56 21.23
C GLU A 188 -70.01 1.19 20.20
N GLU A 189 -70.39 0.66 19.03
CA GLU A 189 -69.48 0.37 17.92
C GLU A 189 -68.78 1.64 17.41
N GLN A 190 -69.51 2.74 17.22
CA GLN A 190 -68.93 4.03 16.82
C GLN A 190 -68.02 4.62 17.90
N ALA A 191 -68.37 4.48 19.18
CA ALA A 191 -67.55 4.92 20.30
C ALA A 191 -66.24 4.11 20.39
N ALA A 192 -66.31 2.78 20.22
CA ALA A 192 -65.15 1.90 20.16
C ALA A 192 -64.22 2.26 18.98
N TYR A 193 -64.78 2.40 17.77
CA TYR A 193 -64.02 2.79 16.58
C TYR A 193 -63.34 4.16 16.74
N SER A 194 -64.05 5.15 17.30
CA SER A 194 -63.50 6.48 17.60
C SER A 194 -62.37 6.41 18.64
N ALA A 195 -62.51 5.56 19.67
CA ALA A 195 -61.47 5.37 20.68
C ALA A 195 -60.23 4.66 20.12
N GLU A 196 -60.39 3.67 19.23
CA GLU A 196 -59.28 3.02 18.53
C GLU A 196 -58.58 3.96 17.56
N PHE A 197 -59.33 4.74 16.77
CA PHE A 197 -58.77 5.75 15.88
C PHE A 197 -58.02 6.84 16.66
N GLY A 198 -58.57 7.29 17.79
CA GLY A 198 -57.92 8.23 18.71
C GLY A 198 -56.60 7.68 19.28
N LYS A 199 -56.57 6.41 19.71
CA LYS A 199 -55.34 5.73 20.15
C LYS A 199 -54.31 5.60 19.01
N SER A 200 -54.74 5.21 17.82
CA SER A 200 -53.88 5.10 16.63
C SER A 200 -53.23 6.45 16.27
N LEU A 201 -54.03 7.52 16.26
CA LEU A 201 -53.55 8.89 16.04
C LEU A 201 -52.59 9.36 17.13
N GLN A 202 -52.86 9.02 18.40
CA GLN A 202 -51.95 9.31 19.51
C GLN A 202 -50.62 8.56 19.37
N ASN A 203 -50.65 7.27 19.03
CA ASN A 203 -49.47 6.44 18.83
C ASN A 203 -48.60 6.97 17.67
N SER A 204 -49.21 7.31 16.52
CA SER A 204 -48.52 7.93 15.39
C SER A 204 -47.92 9.29 15.78
N ARG A 205 -48.62 10.09 16.59
CA ARG A 205 -48.10 11.37 17.10
C ARG A 205 -46.90 11.19 18.04
N SER A 206 -46.88 10.16 18.90
CA SER A 206 -45.70 9.84 19.72
C SER A 206 -44.54 9.34 18.86
N GLU A 207 -44.79 8.47 17.87
CA GLU A 207 -43.75 8.00 16.96
C GLU A 207 -43.10 9.14 16.17
N ILE A 208 -43.91 10.09 15.66
CA ILE A 208 -43.41 11.31 15.03
C ILE A 208 -42.56 12.14 16.00
N ALA A 209 -42.92 12.23 17.30
CA ALA A 209 -42.12 12.93 18.30
C ALA A 209 -40.78 12.22 18.56
N ASP A 210 -40.78 10.90 18.73
CA ASP A 210 -39.58 10.08 18.96
C ASP A 210 -38.62 10.11 17.75
N LEU A 211 -39.17 10.03 16.53
CA LEU A 211 -38.41 10.21 15.30
C LEU A 211 -37.78 11.60 15.23
N ASN A 212 -38.50 12.66 15.62
CA ASN A 212 -37.93 14.01 15.69
C ASN A 212 -36.79 14.12 16.71
N VAL A 213 -36.93 13.52 17.90
CA VAL A 213 -35.84 13.46 18.90
C VAL A 213 -34.63 12.70 18.35
N ARG A 214 -34.86 11.57 17.68
CA ARG A 214 -33.79 10.79 17.03
C ARG A 214 -33.09 11.56 15.91
N ILE A 215 -33.84 12.31 15.09
CA ILE A 215 -33.30 13.19 14.05
C ILE A 215 -32.41 14.28 14.67
N GLN A 216 -32.83 14.92 15.76
CA GLN A 216 -32.02 15.94 16.42
C GLN A 216 -30.75 15.36 17.06
N LYS A 217 -30.83 14.16 17.65
CA LYS A 217 -29.65 13.42 18.15
C LYS A 217 -28.66 13.06 17.04
N LEU A 218 -29.15 12.59 15.88
CA LEU A 218 -28.30 12.31 14.72
C LEU A 218 -27.67 13.59 14.16
N ARG A 219 -28.41 14.71 14.10
CA ARG A 219 -27.88 16.01 13.68
C ARG A 219 -26.77 16.51 14.61
N SER A 220 -26.93 16.42 15.93
CA SER A 220 -25.89 16.83 16.88
C SER A 220 -24.65 15.91 16.83
N GLN A 221 -24.84 14.60 16.61
CA GLN A 221 -23.74 13.67 16.35
C GLN A 221 -22.98 14.02 15.06
N ILE A 222 -23.68 14.31 13.96
CA ILE A 222 -23.06 14.73 12.69
C ILE A 222 -22.26 16.02 12.87
N LEU A 223 -22.79 17.02 13.59
CA LEU A 223 -22.07 18.27 13.87
C LEU A 223 -20.83 18.05 14.75
N SER A 224 -20.94 17.19 15.77
CA SER A 224 -19.82 16.81 16.65
C SER A 224 -18.70 16.10 15.87
N ILE A 225 -19.05 15.11 15.05
CA ILE A 225 -18.10 14.37 14.21
C ILE A 225 -17.43 15.32 13.21
N LYS A 226 -18.19 16.19 12.52
CA LYS A 226 -17.63 17.20 11.62
C LYS A 226 -16.65 18.14 12.32
N SER A 227 -16.96 18.60 13.55
CA SER A 227 -16.02 19.41 14.34
C SER A 227 -14.77 18.61 14.73
N HIS A 228 -14.89 17.32 15.00
CA HIS A 228 -13.74 16.47 15.30
C HIS A 228 -12.86 16.22 14.06
N CYS A 229 -13.45 15.95 12.89
CA CYS A 229 -12.73 15.84 11.62
C CYS A 229 -11.93 17.11 11.31
N LEU A 230 -12.55 18.30 11.40
CA LEU A 230 -11.86 19.57 11.16
C LEU A 230 -10.67 19.79 12.11
N LYS A 231 -10.81 19.44 13.39
CA LYS A 231 -9.70 19.50 14.37
C LYS A 231 -8.59 18.50 14.06
N LEU A 232 -8.92 17.30 13.58
CA LEU A 232 -7.92 16.32 13.15
C LEU A 232 -7.20 16.78 11.88
N GLU A 233 -7.91 17.37 10.91
CA GLU A 233 -7.32 17.99 9.71
C GLU A 233 -6.39 19.17 10.04
N GLU A 234 -6.76 19.99 11.02
CA GLU A 234 -5.93 21.09 11.56
C GLU A 234 -4.66 20.53 12.23
N ASN A 235 -4.80 19.59 13.17
CA ASN A 235 -3.67 18.91 13.81
C ASN A 235 -2.73 18.20 12.82
N ILE A 236 -3.27 17.60 11.74
CA ILE A 236 -2.48 16.95 10.69
C ILE A 236 -1.66 18.00 9.92
N LYS A 237 -2.24 19.15 9.58
CA LYS A 237 -1.52 20.25 8.91
C LYS A 237 -0.42 20.82 9.82
N GLU A 238 -0.71 21.09 11.09
CA GLU A 238 0.31 21.56 12.05
C GLU A 238 1.46 20.56 12.18
N ALA A 239 1.16 19.26 12.28
CA ALA A 239 2.18 18.21 12.35
C ALA A 239 2.99 18.08 11.04
N GLN A 240 2.36 18.28 9.89
CA GLN A 240 3.03 18.31 8.58
C GLN A 240 3.97 19.53 8.46
N GLU A 241 3.51 20.72 8.83
CA GLU A 241 4.32 21.95 8.80
C GLU A 241 5.51 21.85 9.77
N GLN A 242 5.30 21.36 11.00
CA GLN A 242 6.38 21.12 11.96
C GLN A 242 7.37 20.06 11.46
N GLY A 243 6.87 18.98 10.86
CA GLY A 243 7.69 17.93 10.25
C GLY A 243 8.52 18.43 9.06
N GLU A 244 7.94 19.28 8.21
CA GLU A 244 8.66 19.89 7.09
C GLU A 244 9.75 20.84 7.58
N LEU A 245 9.47 21.71 8.57
CA LEU A 245 10.48 22.60 9.17
C LEU A 245 11.64 21.81 9.77
N ALA A 246 11.36 20.72 10.51
CA ALA A 246 12.39 19.85 11.06
C ALA A 246 13.22 19.15 9.97
N PHE A 247 12.58 18.74 8.86
CA PHE A 247 13.27 18.16 7.70
C PHE A 247 14.15 19.18 6.98
N GLN A 248 13.67 20.41 6.79
CA GLN A 248 14.43 21.51 6.18
C GLN A 248 15.67 21.87 7.03
N ASP A 249 15.53 21.95 8.36
CA ASP A 249 16.65 22.16 9.29
C ASP A 249 17.67 21.01 9.26
N ALA A 250 17.22 19.76 9.30
CA ALA A 250 18.09 18.59 9.17
C ALA A 250 18.85 18.58 7.83
N LYS A 251 18.19 18.94 6.73
CA LYS A 251 18.79 19.07 5.40
C LYS A 251 19.81 20.21 5.33
N ALA A 252 19.53 21.36 5.97
CA ALA A 252 20.47 22.48 6.05
C ALA A 252 21.73 22.10 6.85
N LYS A 253 21.57 21.40 7.98
CA LYS A 253 22.68 20.86 8.78
C LYS A 253 23.51 19.84 8.01
N LEU A 254 22.87 18.96 7.23
CA LEU A 254 23.56 18.01 6.36
C LEU A 254 24.42 18.73 5.31
N ALA A 255 23.87 19.73 4.61
CA ALA A 255 24.63 20.53 3.64
C ALA A 255 25.82 21.26 4.28
N GLN A 256 25.66 21.84 5.47
CA GLN A 256 26.75 22.48 6.22
C GLN A 256 27.87 21.48 6.58
N LEU A 257 27.53 20.24 6.96
CA LEU A 257 28.49 19.19 7.25
C LEU A 257 29.20 18.68 5.99
N GLU A 258 28.49 18.57 4.87
CA GLU A 258 29.09 18.24 3.57
C GLU A 258 30.09 19.30 3.11
N ASP A 259 29.73 20.59 3.19
CA ASP A 259 30.62 21.71 2.89
C ASP A 259 31.86 21.75 3.79
N ALA A 260 31.67 21.56 5.11
CA ALA A 260 32.78 21.48 6.06
C ALA A 260 33.72 20.30 5.76
N LEU A 261 33.17 19.15 5.38
CA LEU A 261 33.93 17.96 4.99
C LEU A 261 34.66 18.15 3.64
N HIS A 262 34.06 18.86 2.69
CA HIS A 262 34.73 19.25 1.44
C HIS A 262 35.89 20.23 1.69
N GLN A 263 35.70 21.22 2.56
CA GLN A 263 36.74 22.15 2.93
C GLN A 263 37.89 21.46 3.69
N ALA A 264 37.58 20.59 4.66
CA ALA A 264 38.59 19.79 5.37
C ALA A 264 39.41 18.88 4.44
N LYS A 265 38.78 18.25 3.45
CA LYS A 265 39.48 17.47 2.40
C LYS A 265 40.43 18.35 1.56
N LYS A 266 39.99 19.56 1.20
CA LYS A 266 40.81 20.54 0.46
C LYS A 266 42.00 21.03 1.29
N ASP A 267 41.82 21.23 2.59
CA ASP A 267 42.89 21.64 3.51
C ASP A 267 43.90 20.53 3.75
N MET A 268 43.47 19.27 3.94
CA MET A 268 44.36 18.10 3.96
C MET A 268 45.18 17.99 2.65
N ALA A 269 44.53 18.15 1.49
CA ALA A 269 45.21 18.14 0.19
C ALA A 269 46.14 19.36 -0.05
N ARG A 270 46.02 20.41 0.75
CA ARG A 270 46.96 21.53 0.80
C ARG A 270 48.15 21.21 1.71
N GLN A 271 47.90 20.77 2.93
CA GLN A 271 48.95 20.37 3.89
C GLN A 271 49.86 19.27 3.33
N LEU A 272 49.33 18.29 2.60
CA LEU A 272 50.13 17.25 1.94
C LEU A 272 51.09 17.81 0.88
N ARG A 273 50.70 18.87 0.15
CA ARG A 273 51.57 19.54 -0.83
C ARG A 273 52.64 20.37 -0.14
N GLU A 274 52.26 21.17 0.85
CA GLU A 274 53.18 21.98 1.66
C GLU A 274 54.22 21.08 2.36
N TYR A 275 53.81 19.91 2.88
CA TYR A 275 54.71 18.91 3.46
C TYR A 275 55.67 18.29 2.43
N GLN A 276 55.19 17.97 1.22
CA GLN A 276 56.05 17.45 0.16
C GLN A 276 57.06 18.50 -0.34
N GLU A 277 56.65 19.76 -0.45
CA GLU A 277 57.53 20.89 -0.78
C GLU A 277 58.62 21.06 0.29
N LEU A 278 58.24 21.03 1.58
CA LEU A 278 59.19 21.08 2.69
C LEU A 278 60.16 19.89 2.69
N MET A 279 59.67 18.67 2.45
CA MET A 279 60.50 17.46 2.30
C MET A 279 61.50 17.62 1.15
N ASN A 280 61.08 18.15 0.01
CA ASN A 280 61.96 18.42 -1.12
C ASN A 280 63.07 19.43 -0.75
N THR A 281 62.74 20.51 -0.03
CA THR A 281 63.76 21.45 0.46
C THR A 281 64.71 20.82 1.46
N LYS A 282 64.23 19.94 2.35
CA LYS A 282 65.06 19.22 3.32
C LYS A 282 66.06 18.30 2.60
N LEU A 283 65.61 17.57 1.58
CA LEU A 283 66.48 16.71 0.76
C LEU A 283 67.52 17.53 -0.04
N ALA A 284 67.15 18.70 -0.55
CA ALA A 284 68.11 19.61 -1.19
C ALA A 284 69.19 20.07 -0.20
N LEU A 285 68.80 20.48 1.01
CA LEU A 285 69.73 20.87 2.08
C LEU A 285 70.62 19.71 2.56
N ASP A 286 70.11 18.47 2.63
CA ASP A 286 70.94 17.28 2.92
C ASP A 286 72.04 17.10 1.86
N ILE A 287 71.69 17.28 0.58
CA ILE A 287 72.63 17.19 -0.54
C ILE A 287 73.68 18.31 -0.43
N GLU A 288 73.26 19.55 -0.17
CA GLU A 288 74.16 20.69 0.04
C GLU A 288 75.14 20.40 1.19
N ILE A 289 74.64 19.99 2.37
CA ILE A 289 75.48 19.61 3.53
C ILE A 289 76.46 18.49 3.16
N ALA A 290 76.02 17.47 2.43
CA ALA A 290 76.89 16.39 1.96
C ALA A 290 77.95 16.88 0.96
N THR A 291 77.64 17.86 0.11
CA THR A 291 78.64 18.48 -0.78
C THR A 291 79.63 19.38 -0.03
N TYR A 292 79.18 20.16 0.96
CA TYR A 292 80.07 20.97 1.80
C TYR A 292 81.02 20.09 2.62
N ARG A 293 80.54 18.99 3.21
CA ARG A 293 81.40 18.03 3.93
C ARG A 293 82.50 17.46 3.03
N LYS A 294 82.15 16.98 1.83
CA LYS A 294 83.13 16.48 0.85
C LYS A 294 84.16 17.52 0.41
N LEU A 295 83.77 18.80 0.35
CA LEU A 295 84.69 19.88 0.02
C LEU A 295 85.72 20.09 1.15
N VAL A 296 85.26 20.11 2.40
CA VAL A 296 86.12 20.24 3.60
C VAL A 296 87.04 19.03 3.76
N GLU A 297 86.51 17.81 3.63
CA GLU A 297 87.31 16.56 3.61
C GLU A 297 88.40 16.61 2.52
N GLY A 298 88.10 17.23 1.38
CA GLY A 298 89.04 17.45 0.28
C GLY A 298 90.09 18.54 0.52
N GLU A 299 89.84 19.50 1.42
CA GLU A 299 90.83 20.50 1.85
C GLU A 299 91.71 19.97 2.99
N GLU A 300 91.14 19.25 3.95
CA GLU A 300 91.88 18.53 5.00
C GLU A 300 92.88 17.54 4.37
N SER A 301 92.44 16.77 3.37
CA SER A 301 93.28 15.86 2.58
C SER A 301 94.44 16.56 1.83
N ARG A 302 94.41 17.89 1.67
CA ARG A 302 95.48 18.70 1.06
C ARG A 302 96.38 19.38 2.09
N MET A 303 95.97 19.43 3.36
CA MET A 303 96.76 19.93 4.48
C MET A 303 97.65 18.83 5.09
N ASP A 304 97.19 17.57 5.05
CA ASP A 304 97.93 16.40 5.57
C ASP A 304 99.02 15.84 4.62
N LEU A 305 99.22 16.43 3.44
CA LEU A 305 100.32 16.09 2.53
C LEU A 305 101.20 17.32 2.21
N PRO A 306 102.54 17.20 2.25
CA PRO A 306 103.42 18.25 1.75
C PRO A 306 103.27 18.42 0.24
N SER A 307 103.22 19.68 -0.20
CA SER A 307 102.98 20.07 -1.59
C SER A 307 103.90 19.39 -2.61
N ALA A 308 103.29 18.67 -3.57
CA ALA A 308 103.91 18.31 -4.83
C ALA A 308 102.87 18.45 -5.95
N ALA A 309 103.23 19.12 -7.05
CA ALA A 309 102.28 19.57 -8.06
C ALA A 309 102.40 18.79 -9.39
N MET A 310 101.27 18.71 -10.10
CA MET A 310 101.11 18.38 -11.54
C MET A 310 101.34 16.88 -11.88
N VAL A 311 100.56 16.24 -12.76
CA VAL A 311 100.46 16.49 -14.22
C VAL A 311 99.16 15.86 -14.79
N SER A 312 98.61 16.43 -15.87
CA SER A 312 97.48 15.83 -16.60
C SER A 312 97.92 14.74 -17.57
N THR A 313 97.11 13.67 -17.73
CA THR A 313 97.18 12.80 -18.91
C THR A 313 95.77 12.49 -19.44
N VAL A 314 95.53 12.87 -20.69
CA VAL A 314 94.33 12.51 -21.46
C VAL A 314 94.53 11.13 -22.08
N GLN A 315 93.55 10.22 -21.97
CA GLN A 315 93.38 9.13 -22.94
C GLN A 315 91.94 8.62 -23.02
N SER A 316 91.63 7.89 -24.08
CA SER A 316 90.31 7.84 -24.71
C SER A 316 89.59 6.49 -24.64
N ARG A 317 88.25 6.53 -24.47
CA ARG A 317 87.16 5.72 -25.09
C ARG A 317 87.41 4.26 -25.53
N PRO A 318 86.41 3.35 -25.33
CA PRO A 318 85.28 3.31 -26.29
C PRO A 318 83.88 2.95 -25.73
N ARG A 319 82.89 2.85 -26.64
CA ARG A 319 81.46 2.48 -26.46
C ARG A 319 81.31 1.00 -26.01
N THR A 320 80.19 0.52 -25.43
CA THR A 320 78.87 0.13 -26.05
C THR A 320 77.90 -0.45 -24.98
N VAL A 321 76.57 -0.62 -25.07
CA VAL A 321 75.42 -0.24 -25.97
C VAL A 321 74.07 -0.61 -25.28
N ALA A 322 72.97 0.12 -25.57
CA ALA A 322 71.54 -0.18 -25.28
C ALA A 322 71.09 -0.18 -23.79
N SER A 323 69.84 0.13 -23.39
CA SER A 323 68.53 0.30 -24.07
C SER A 323 67.78 1.53 -23.49
N LYS A 324 67.08 2.38 -24.28
CA LYS A 324 65.60 2.40 -24.53
C LYS A 324 64.73 2.17 -23.26
N SER A 325 63.66 2.94 -22.95
CA SER A 325 62.91 3.93 -23.77
C SER A 325 61.96 4.85 -22.96
N HIS A 326 61.83 6.09 -23.45
CA HIS A 326 60.62 6.95 -23.50
C HIS A 326 59.45 6.80 -22.51
N LEU A 327 59.16 7.93 -21.83
CA LEU A 327 57.80 8.38 -21.53
C LEU A 327 56.96 8.51 -22.83
N SER A 328 55.74 7.97 -22.85
CA SER A 328 54.51 8.74 -23.19
C SER A 328 53.24 7.89 -23.34
N ARG A 329 52.10 8.57 -23.11
CA ARG A 329 50.76 8.37 -23.70
C ARG A 329 49.87 7.19 -23.23
N VAL A 330 48.91 7.59 -22.39
CA VAL A 330 47.52 7.12 -22.35
C VAL A 330 46.91 6.93 -23.75
N PRO A 331 46.02 5.94 -23.92
CA PRO A 331 44.76 6.23 -24.61
C PRO A 331 43.53 5.78 -23.79
N SER A 332 42.49 6.62 -23.83
CA SER A 332 41.22 6.42 -23.13
C SER A 332 40.23 5.56 -23.93
N ARG A 333 39.24 4.99 -23.22
CA ARG A 333 37.90 4.59 -23.70
C ARG A 333 37.80 3.67 -24.95
N LYS A 334 37.22 2.49 -24.75
CA LYS A 334 36.23 1.95 -25.71
C LYS A 334 34.97 1.46 -24.99
N LYS A 335 33.97 2.36 -24.92
CA LYS A 335 32.62 2.09 -24.43
C LYS A 335 31.92 1.16 -25.44
N LYS A 336 31.68 -0.11 -25.06
CA LYS A 336 30.85 -1.03 -25.85
C LYS A 336 29.41 -0.95 -25.34
N ASN A 337 28.57 -0.20 -26.04
CA ASN A 337 27.12 -0.32 -25.90
C ASN A 337 26.70 -1.67 -26.53
N GLY A 338 26.42 -2.68 -25.71
CA GLY A 338 25.67 -3.86 -26.11
C GLY A 338 24.18 -3.61 -25.83
N ARG A 339 23.36 -3.53 -26.88
CA ARG A 339 21.89 -3.46 -26.71
C ARG A 339 21.32 -4.85 -26.56
N GLY A 340 20.42 -5.03 -25.60
CA GLY A 340 19.31 -5.97 -25.66
C GLY A 340 19.62 -7.47 -25.61
N HIS A 341 19.15 -8.12 -24.56
CA HIS A 341 18.31 -9.32 -24.72
C HIS A 341 17.05 -9.14 -23.87
N VAL A 342 15.92 -8.94 -24.53
CA VAL A 342 14.60 -9.06 -23.92
C VAL A 342 14.29 -10.55 -23.87
N ILE A 343 14.32 -11.15 -22.69
CA ILE A 343 13.80 -12.51 -22.49
C ILE A 343 12.29 -12.39 -22.23
N LYS A 344 11.52 -13.14 -23.02
CA LYS A 344 10.07 -13.05 -23.13
C LYS A 344 9.39 -13.54 -21.84
N VAL A 345 8.69 -12.65 -21.15
CA VAL A 345 7.65 -13.02 -20.18
C VAL A 345 6.32 -13.09 -20.94
N THR A 346 6.02 -14.24 -21.58
CA THR A 346 4.70 -14.41 -22.24
C THR A 346 4.24 -15.86 -22.53
N GLU A 347 5.03 -16.92 -22.32
CA GLU A 347 4.61 -18.32 -22.66
C GLU A 347 4.40 -19.26 -21.46
N MET A 348 4.61 -18.79 -20.22
CA MET A 348 4.44 -19.61 -19.00
C MET A 348 3.08 -19.41 -18.31
N SER A 349 2.33 -18.35 -18.62
CA SER A 349 1.06 -18.02 -17.96
C SER A 349 -0.16 -18.72 -18.60
N GLU A 350 -0.13 -19.02 -19.90
CA GLU A 350 -1.25 -19.71 -20.57
C GLU A 350 -1.34 -21.21 -20.19
N LYS A 351 -0.22 -21.83 -19.81
CA LYS A 351 -0.21 -23.24 -19.37
C LYS A 351 -0.75 -23.47 -17.96
N PHE A 352 -0.81 -22.44 -17.11
CA PHE A 352 -1.44 -22.55 -15.79
C PHE A 352 -2.97 -22.43 -15.87
N PHE A 353 -3.50 -21.59 -16.77
CA PHE A 353 -4.94 -21.38 -16.89
C PHE A 353 -5.73 -22.54 -17.53
N LEU A 354 -5.08 -23.38 -18.34
CA LEU A 354 -5.75 -24.55 -18.94
C LEU A 354 -5.84 -25.75 -17.97
N GLN A 355 -4.98 -25.83 -16.95
CA GLN A 355 -4.95 -26.99 -16.05
C GLN A 355 -5.94 -26.89 -14.87
N GLU A 356 -6.41 -25.68 -14.51
CA GLU A 356 -7.51 -25.52 -13.55
C GLU A 356 -8.90 -25.67 -14.19
N SER A 357 -9.03 -25.50 -15.51
CA SER A 357 -10.33 -25.63 -16.20
C SER A 357 -10.75 -27.08 -16.46
N GLU A 358 -9.84 -28.06 -16.43
CA GLU A 358 -10.15 -29.50 -16.55
C GLU A 358 -10.37 -30.18 -15.18
N ALA A 359 -10.27 -29.44 -14.07
CA ALA A 359 -10.40 -29.96 -12.70
C ALA A 359 -11.75 -29.64 -12.02
N SER A 360 -12.77 -29.20 -12.78
CA SER A 360 -14.07 -28.76 -12.25
C SER A 360 -15.29 -29.16 -13.09
N GLU A 361 -15.20 -30.24 -13.87
CA GLU A 361 -16.36 -30.99 -14.38
C GLU A 361 -16.55 -32.31 -13.60
#